data_AF-A0A933KZ36-F1
#
_entry.id   AF-A0A933KZ36-F1
#
_cell.length_a   1.000
_cell.length_b   1.000
_cell.length_c   1.000
_cell.angle_alpha   90.00
_cell.angle_beta   90.00
_cell.angle_gamma   90.00
#
_symmetry.space_group_name_H-M   'P 1'
#
loop_
_entity.id
_entity.type
_entity.pdbx_description
1 polymer ?
#
loop_
_entity_poly.entity_id
_entity_poly.type
_entity_poly.pdbx_seq_one_letter_code
_entity_poly.pdbx_strand_id
1 'polypeptide(L)'
;MTPARWTFVIIFGLGLLTGLGIGITELVAPNLATVTLNDQDVTGMTGFWTALLSGSIPGLVVGLIVAGIVALFTRKKQAKT
;
A
#
# COMPACT_ATOMS: atom_id res chain seq x y z
N MET A 1 9.36 2.11 18.68
CA MET A 1 8.13 1.69 17.95
C MET A 1 7.84 0.23 18.25
N THR A 2 6.58 -0.20 18.31
CA THR A 2 6.26 -1.64 18.49
C THR A 2 6.54 -2.42 17.20
N PRO A 3 6.92 -3.71 17.27
CA PRO A 3 7.16 -4.53 16.08
C PRO A 3 5.96 -4.54 15.12
N ALA A 4 4.75 -4.61 15.67
CA ALA A 4 3.51 -4.54 14.89
C ALA A 4 3.36 -3.23 14.10
N ARG A 5 3.68 -2.08 14.70
CA ARG A 5 3.65 -0.78 14.01
C ARG A 5 4.71 -0.70 12.92
N TRP A 6 5.89 -1.27 13.15
CA TRP A 6 6.95 -1.30 12.15
C TRP A 6 6.57 -2.16 10.93
N THR A 7 6.04 -3.36 11.17
CA THR A 7 5.55 -4.24 10.10
C THR A 7 4.41 -3.60 9.31
N PHE A 8 3.47 -2.92 9.97
CA PHE A 8 2.43 -2.15 9.30
C PHE A 8 3.03 -1.10 8.36
N VAL A 9 3.94 -0.26 8.86
CA VAL A 9 4.54 0.85 8.10
C VAL A 9 5.31 0.32 6.89
N ILE A 10 6.01 -0.82 7.00
CA ILE A 10 6.70 -1.42 5.87
C ILE A 10 5.70 -1.89 4.81
N ILE A 11 4.69 -2.67 5.18
CA ILE A 11 3.75 -3.25 4.21
C ILE A 11 2.91 -2.15 3.54
N PHE A 12 2.38 -1.23 4.35
CA PHE A 12 1.63 -0.10 3.86
C PHE A 12 2.51 0.82 3.00
N GLY A 13 3.73 1.11 3.46
CA GLY A 13 4.68 1.94 2.75
C GLY A 13 5.07 1.36 1.40
N LEU A 14 5.29 0.04 1.31
CA LEU A 14 5.56 -0.63 0.05
C LEU A 14 4.39 -0.48 -0.91
N GLY A 15 3.14 -0.79 -0.50
CA GLY A 15 1.96 -0.63 -1.35
C GLY A 15 1.74 0.82 -1.81
N LEU A 16 1.98 1.78 -0.91
CA LEU A 16 1.89 3.20 -1.22
C LEU A 16 2.98 3.65 -2.20
N LEU A 17 4.22 3.15 -2.06
CA LEU A 17 5.31 3.41 -2.99
C LEU A 17 5.05 2.84 -4.38
N THR A 18 4.50 1.63 -4.49
CA THR A 18 4.13 1.07 -5.79
C THR A 18 3.06 1.91 -6.47
N GLY A 19 2.00 2.28 -5.73
CA GLY A 19 0.93 3.15 -6.25
C GLY A 19 1.43 4.53 -6.66
N LEU A 20 2.30 5.15 -5.85
CA LEU A 20 2.96 6.41 -6.19
C LEU A 20 3.85 6.28 -7.43
N GLY A 21 4.66 5.22 -7.51
CA GLY A 21 5.56 5.00 -8.64
C GLY A 21 4.80 4.91 -9.97
N ILE A 22 3.73 4.11 -10.00
CA ILE A 22 2.87 3.98 -11.19
C ILE A 22 2.16 5.30 -11.50
N GLY A 23 1.55 5.94 -10.49
CA GLY A 23 0.84 7.21 -10.66
C GLY A 23 1.75 8.35 -11.14
N ILE A 24 2.97 8.48 -10.62
CA ILE A 24 3.96 9.48 -11.05
C ILE A 24 4.44 9.18 -12.47
N THR A 25 4.70 7.91 -12.78
CA THR A 25 5.14 7.49 -14.13
C THR A 25 4.09 7.89 -15.16
N GLU A 26 2.82 7.62 -14.89
CA GLU A 26 1.72 8.01 -15.79
C GLU A 26 1.50 9.53 -15.85
N LEU A 27 1.75 10.26 -14.75
CA LEU A 27 1.62 11.71 -14.72
C LEU A 27 2.73 12.43 -15.51
N VAL A 28 3.96 11.93 -15.43
CA VAL A 28 5.14 12.54 -16.07
C VAL A 28 5.31 12.06 -17.52
N ALA A 29 5.00 10.79 -17.77
CA ALA A 29 5.15 10.14 -19.06
C ALA A 29 3.90 9.29 -19.37
N PRO A 30 2.81 9.95 -19.80
CA PRO A 30 1.56 9.27 -20.10
C PRO A 30 1.76 8.19 -21.16
N ASN A 31 1.13 7.03 -20.96
CA ASN A 31 1.24 5.79 -21.75
C ASN A 31 2.44 4.88 -21.44
N LEU A 32 3.31 5.19 -20.47
CA LEU A 32 4.29 4.21 -19.97
C LEU A 32 3.69 3.24 -18.96
N ALA A 33 2.62 3.65 -18.26
CA ALA A 33 1.95 2.84 -17.26
C ALA A 33 0.43 2.93 -17.43
N THR A 34 -0.18 1.86 -17.93
CA THR A 34 -1.64 1.85 -18.13
C THR A 34 -2.35 1.73 -16.77
N VAL A 35 -3.12 2.78 -16.42
CA VAL A 35 -4.02 2.76 -15.28
C VAL A 35 -5.44 2.66 -15.79
N THR A 36 -6.09 1.53 -15.54
CA THR A 36 -7.47 1.28 -15.95
C THR A 36 -8.43 1.49 -14.79
N LEU A 37 -9.52 2.22 -15.01
CA LEU A 37 -10.65 2.32 -14.08
C LEU A 37 -11.93 1.96 -14.84
N ASN A 38 -12.64 0.92 -14.40
CA ASN A 38 -13.84 0.41 -15.07
C ASN A 38 -13.62 0.11 -16.58
N ASP A 39 -12.55 -0.61 -16.91
CA ASP A 39 -12.17 -0.98 -18.29
C ASP A 39 -11.91 0.22 -19.23
N GLN A 40 -11.68 1.40 -18.67
CA GLN A 40 -11.27 2.61 -19.41
C GLN A 40 -9.90 3.06 -18.93
N ASP A 41 -9.04 3.42 -19.87
CA ASP A 41 -7.76 4.04 -19.56
C ASP A 41 -8.00 5.44 -18.97
N VAL A 42 -7.45 5.69 -17.79
CA VAL A 42 -7.54 6.98 -17.11
C VAL A 42 -6.16 7.60 -16.97
N THR A 43 -6.02 8.83 -17.47
CA THR A 43 -4.74 9.55 -17.49
C THR A 43 -4.75 10.76 -16.55
N GLY A 44 -3.59 11.40 -16.40
CA GLY A 44 -3.44 12.61 -15.61
C GLY A 44 -3.76 12.41 -14.13
N MET A 45 -4.47 13.37 -13.53
CA MET A 45 -4.77 13.36 -12.10
C MET A 45 -5.66 12.17 -11.68
N THR A 46 -6.61 11.77 -12.54
CA THR A 46 -7.48 10.61 -12.27
C THR A 46 -6.69 9.30 -12.29
N GLY A 47 -5.78 9.13 -13.26
CA GLY A 47 -4.85 8.00 -13.31
C GLY A 47 -3.94 7.96 -12.08
N PHE A 48 -3.38 9.11 -11.69
CA PHE A 48 -2.56 9.23 -10.48
C PHE A 48 -3.31 8.76 -9.22
N TRP A 49 -4.52 9.27 -8.97
CA TRP A 49 -5.29 8.87 -7.79
C TRP A 49 -5.73 7.42 -7.84
N THR A 50 -6.10 6.91 -9.01
CA THR A 50 -6.47 5.50 -9.18
C THR A 50 -5.29 4.58 -8.87
N ALA A 51 -4.09 4.88 -9.39
CA ALA A 51 -2.88 4.14 -9.09
C ALA A 51 -2.50 4.21 -7.60
N LEU A 52 -2.61 5.41 -7.00
CA LEU A 52 -2.29 5.60 -5.58
C LEU A 52 -3.25 4.82 -4.67
N LEU A 53 -4.56 4.89 -4.93
CA LEU A 53 -5.57 4.20 -4.14
C LEU A 53 -5.50 2.68 -4.34
N SER A 54 -5.31 2.22 -5.57
CA SER A 54 -5.16 0.79 -5.87
C SER A 54 -3.92 0.16 -5.24
N GLY A 55 -2.82 0.92 -5.06
CA GLY A 55 -1.65 0.45 -4.30
C GLY A 55 -1.83 0.54 -2.78
N SER A 56 -2.38 1.66 -2.29
CA SER A 56 -2.46 1.95 -0.86
C SER A 56 -3.56 1.18 -0.12
N ILE A 57 -4.72 0.92 -0.74
CA ILE A 57 -5.83 0.21 -0.09
C ILE A 57 -5.46 -1.25 0.24
N PRO A 58 -4.97 -2.06 -0.71
CA PRO A 58 -4.52 -3.42 -0.40
C PRO A 58 -3.36 -3.42 0.59
N GLY A 59 -2.41 -2.49 0.44
CA GLY A 59 -1.28 -2.32 1.38
C GLY A 59 -1.75 -2.02 2.80
N LEU A 60 -2.81 -1.21 2.95
CA LEU A 60 -3.44 -0.90 4.24
C LEU A 60 -4.11 -2.13 4.83
N VAL A 61 -4.94 -2.83 4.06
CA VAL A 61 -5.68 -4.01 4.52
C VAL A 61 -4.73 -5.13 4.94
N VAL A 62 -3.80 -5.51 4.06
CA VAL A 62 -2.81 -6.56 4.34
C VAL A 62 -1.88 -6.13 5.48
N GLY A 63 -1.46 -4.86 5.48
CA GLY A 63 -0.63 -4.30 6.54
C GLY A 63 -1.29 -4.41 7.92
N LEU A 64 -2.59 -4.07 8.03
CA LEU A 64 -3.33 -4.19 9.28
C LEU A 64 -3.47 -5.64 9.74
N ILE A 65 -3.74 -6.58 8.81
CA ILE A 65 -3.85 -8.01 9.13
C ILE A 65 -2.53 -8.51 9.71
N VAL A 66 -1.41 -8.28 9.00
CA VAL A 66 -0.09 -8.75 9.43
C VAL A 66 0.34 -8.07 10.73
N ALA A 67 0.11 -6.76 10.86
CA ALA A 67 0.40 -6.04 12.10
C ALA A 67 -0.42 -6.57 13.29
N GLY A 68 -1.69 -6.92 13.07
CA GLY A 68 -2.54 -7.58 14.06
C GLY A 68 -1.97 -8.92 14.50
N ILE A 69 -1.56 -9.76 13.55
CA ILE A 69 -0.89 -11.04 13.83
C ILE A 69 0.39 -10.81 14.65
N VAL A 70 1.28 -9.92 14.20
CA VAL A 70 2.53 -9.58 14.91
C VAL A 70 2.24 -9.07 16.32
N ALA A 71 1.20 -8.25 16.51
CA ALA A 71 0.79 -7.75 17.82
C ALA A 71 0.34 -8.89 18.76
N LEU A 72 -0.43 -9.87 18.25
CA LEU A 72 -0.87 -11.02 19.03
C LEU A 72 0.32 -11.89 19.48
N PHE A 73 1.25 -12.17 18.57
CA PHE A 73 2.43 -12.98 18.89
C PHE A 73 3.41 -12.27 19.83
N THR A 74 3.62 -10.97 19.65
CA THR A 74 4.50 -10.20 20.55
C THR A 74 3.93 -10.03 21.95
N ARG A 75 2.60 -9.88 22.11
CA ARG A 75 1.94 -9.92 23.43
C ARG A 75 2.07 -11.27 24.11
N LYS A 76 1.87 -12.36 23.36
CA LYS A 76 1.95 -13.73 23.89
C LYS A 76 3.37 -14.08 24.40
N LYS A 77 4.39 -13.43 23.84
CA LYS A 77 5.79 -13.61 24.26
C LYS A 77 6.10 -12.92 25.59
N GLN A 78 5.52 -11.75 25.86
CA GLN A 78 5.71 -11.04 27.13
C GLN A 78 4.95 -11.65 28.31
N ALA A 79 3.83 -12.34 28.05
CA ALA A 79 3.07 -13.04 29.10
C ALA A 79 3.70 -14.37 29.54
N LYS A 80 4.78 -14.83 28.88
CA LYS A 80 5.44 -16.12 29.13
C LYS A 80 6.81 -16.00 29.82
N THR A 81 7.24 -14.78 30.11
CA THR A 81 8.46 -14.43 30.86
C THR A 81 8.04 -13.72 32.13
#